data_AF-A0A831Z0N9-F1
#
_entry.id   AF-A0A831Z0N9-F1
#
_cell.length_a   1.000
_cell.length_b   1.000
_cell.length_c   1.000
_cell.angle_alpha   90.00
_cell.angle_beta   90.00
_cell.angle_gamma   90.00
#
_symmetry.space_group_name_H-M   'P 1'
#
loop_
_entity.id
_entity.type
_entity.pdbx_description
1 polymer ?
#
loop_
_entity_poly.entity_id
_entity_poly.type
_entity_poly.pdbx_seq_one_letter_code
_entity_poly.pdbx_strand_id
1 'polypeptide(L)'
;MPLTPEEEKRLREKIRKELEERERRIRQSQEEEEKERQRRMEERLRIQIREEEEERFYTERGYVKYINHRGGVEWLTPEEVEQRKQRRKSRKPSSRRAARKKRKVLQWVINGGIVFIALFTFLFFYKFYPAKGKSVGTVVVQSDVPGARIFIDGIETPRFTPDTIPNIKAGIHYISIYKEGFAIWPPVVRIAVGKNKTQSVQFQLKNAAQMGTVMIRTNVSGYSVFVDGIPQAYTGNTLELPVGYHTIMIIKKGYLASPNYRRILVTTSQPKVVDFTLEPADEIASIRVFSSQRDAAVYINGKYT
;
A
#
# COMPACT_ATOMS: atom_id res chain seq x y z
N MET A 1 -3.04 42.48 -7.29
CA MET A 1 -3.40 43.33 -8.45
C MET A 1 -3.20 42.50 -9.70
N PRO A 2 -4.16 42.40 -10.62
CA PRO A 2 -3.94 41.75 -11.92
C PRO A 2 -2.92 42.55 -12.74
N LEU A 3 -2.09 41.86 -13.52
CA LEU A 3 -1.13 42.48 -14.45
C LEU A 3 -1.86 43.37 -15.45
N THR A 4 -1.27 44.52 -15.79
CA THR A 4 -1.85 45.36 -16.84
C THR A 4 -1.68 44.68 -18.21
N PRO A 5 -2.56 44.94 -19.19
CA PRO A 5 -2.47 44.32 -20.52
C PRO A 5 -1.11 44.54 -21.24
N GLU A 6 -0.44 45.67 -20.97
CA GLU A 6 0.88 45.96 -21.54
C GLU A 6 2.00 45.15 -20.88
N GLU A 7 1.96 45.00 -19.56
CA GLU A 7 2.91 44.16 -18.81
C GLU A 7 2.77 42.69 -19.20
N GLU A 8 1.54 42.22 -19.39
CA GLU A 8 1.27 40.86 -19.85
C GLU A 8 1.86 40.63 -21.26
N LYS A 9 1.71 41.58 -22.17
CA LYS A 9 2.28 41.49 -23.52
C LYS A 9 3.80 41.44 -23.50
N ARG A 10 4.45 42.30 -22.70
CA ARG A 10 5.92 42.31 -22.53
C ARG A 10 6.44 41.01 -21.92
N LEU A 11 5.72 40.47 -20.93
CA LEU A 11 6.07 39.21 -20.29
C LEU A 11 5.98 38.04 -21.27
N ARG A 12 4.90 37.96 -22.06
CA ARG A 12 4.73 36.93 -23.10
C ARG A 12 5.83 37.02 -24.17
N GLU A 13 6.21 38.23 -24.59
CA GLU A 13 7.29 38.41 -25.57
C GLU A 13 8.66 37.99 -25.00
N LYS A 14 8.93 38.32 -23.73
CA LYS A 14 10.15 37.88 -23.03
C LYS A 14 10.22 36.36 -22.92
N ILE A 15 9.13 35.72 -22.47
CA ILE A 15 9.04 34.25 -22.36
C ILE A 15 9.26 33.61 -23.74
N ARG A 16 8.67 34.18 -24.80
CA ARG A 16 8.86 33.66 -26.16
C ARG A 16 10.33 33.71 -26.60
N LYS A 17 11.02 34.83 -26.37
CA LYS A 17 12.46 34.95 -26.69
C LYS A 17 13.30 33.95 -25.89
N GLU A 18 13.02 33.78 -24.59
CA GLU A 18 13.71 32.79 -23.75
C GLU A 18 13.48 31.35 -24.23
N LEU A 19 12.26 31.01 -24.66
CA LEU A 19 11.94 29.69 -25.23
C LEU A 19 12.65 29.47 -26.56
N GLU A 20 12.66 30.45 -27.46
CA GLU A 20 13.36 30.37 -28.75
C GLU A 20 14.89 30.20 -28.55
N GLU A 21 15.49 30.90 -27.58
CA GLU A 21 16.90 30.71 -27.20
C GLU A 21 17.18 29.34 -26.57
N ARG A 22 16.24 28.82 -25.78
CA ARG A 22 16.35 27.48 -25.18
C ARG A 22 16.29 26.40 -26.26
N GLU A 23 15.38 26.52 -27.23
CA GLU A 23 15.27 25.60 -28.37
C GLU A 23 16.55 25.60 -29.21
N ARG A 24 17.13 26.78 -29.51
CA ARG A 24 18.40 26.88 -30.24
C ARG A 24 19.54 26.16 -29.52
N ARG A 25 19.65 26.32 -28.20
CA ARG A 25 20.67 25.63 -27.38
C ARG A 25 20.50 24.11 -27.40
N ILE A 26 19.26 23.63 -27.27
CA ILE A 26 18.96 22.19 -27.33
C ILE A 26 19.36 21.64 -28.71
N ARG A 27 18.99 22.34 -29.79
CA ARG A 27 19.33 21.93 -31.14
C ARG A 27 20.84 21.88 -31.38
N GLN A 28 21.58 22.89 -30.94
CA GLN A 28 23.06 22.91 -31.03
C GLN A 28 23.69 21.76 -30.24
N SER A 29 23.23 21.52 -29.01
CA SER A 29 23.70 20.40 -28.19
C SER A 29 23.43 19.05 -28.85
N GLN A 30 22.25 18.87 -29.46
CA GLN A 30 21.91 17.63 -30.18
C GLN A 30 22.77 17.43 -31.42
N GLU A 31 23.00 18.49 -32.21
CA GLU A 31 23.87 18.44 -33.40
C GLU A 31 25.34 18.14 -33.03
N GLU A 32 25.83 18.67 -31.92
CA GLU A 32 27.19 18.37 -31.42
C GLU A 32 27.32 16.92 -30.95
N GLU A 33 26.35 16.42 -30.17
CA GLU A 33 26.32 15.02 -29.74
C GLU A 33 26.25 14.06 -30.94
N GLU A 34 25.49 14.40 -31.98
CA GLU A 34 25.37 13.58 -33.18
C GLU A 34 26.68 13.54 -33.96
N LYS A 35 27.37 14.69 -34.10
CA LYS A 35 28.71 14.76 -34.69
C LYS A 35 29.73 13.96 -33.89
N GLU A 36 29.69 14.01 -32.56
CA GLU A 36 30.60 13.24 -31.72
C GLU A 36 30.31 11.73 -31.84
N ARG A 37 29.03 11.34 -31.87
CA ARG A 37 28.63 9.95 -32.12
C ARG A 37 29.14 9.44 -33.47
N GLN A 38 29.00 10.23 -34.53
CA GLN A 38 29.52 9.89 -35.85
C GLN A 38 31.04 9.72 -35.85
N ARG A 39 31.79 10.65 -35.23
CA ARG A 39 33.25 10.54 -35.09
C ARG A 39 33.68 9.28 -34.34
N ARG A 40 33.05 8.97 -33.21
CA ARG A 40 33.34 7.75 -32.43
C ARG A 40 32.99 6.48 -33.22
N MET A 41 31.91 6.51 -34.00
CA MET A 41 31.51 5.39 -34.86
C MET A 41 32.54 5.19 -35.98
N GLU A 42 32.99 6.25 -36.63
CA GLU A 42 34.01 6.20 -37.67
C GLU A 42 35.35 5.72 -37.13
N GLU A 43 35.78 6.19 -35.96
CA GLU A 43 37.01 5.74 -35.29
C GLU A 43 36.95 4.25 -34.95
N ARG A 44 35.83 3.77 -34.41
CA ARG A 44 35.61 2.34 -34.15
C ARG A 44 35.65 1.52 -35.43
N LEU A 45 35.01 1.99 -36.50
CA LEU A 45 35.03 1.31 -37.79
C LEU A 45 36.45 1.24 -38.35
N ARG A 46 37.24 2.31 -38.25
CA ARG A 46 38.66 2.31 -38.66
C ARG A 46 39.49 1.31 -37.86
N ILE A 47 39.30 1.24 -36.54
CA ILE A 47 39.98 0.27 -35.68
C ILE A 47 39.58 -1.16 -36.08
N GLN A 48 38.28 -1.42 -36.28
CA GLN A 48 37.79 -2.73 -36.67
C GLN A 48 38.34 -3.17 -38.03
N ILE A 49 38.29 -2.29 -39.04
CA ILE A 49 38.86 -2.58 -40.37
C ILE A 49 40.35 -2.88 -40.25
N ARG A 50 41.09 -2.11 -39.45
CA ARG A 50 42.52 -2.36 -39.22
C ARG A 50 42.76 -3.70 -38.55
N GLU A 51 41.99 -4.06 -37.51
CA GLU A 51 42.12 -5.35 -36.83
C GLU A 51 41.79 -6.53 -37.75
N GLU A 52 40.73 -6.40 -38.56
CA GLU A 52 40.33 -7.41 -39.55
C GLU A 52 41.39 -7.57 -40.65
N GLU A 53 41.93 -6.48 -41.18
CA GLU A 53 43.01 -6.50 -42.19
C GLU A 53 44.32 -7.04 -41.61
N GLU A 54 44.70 -6.66 -40.38
CA GLU A 54 45.86 -7.24 -39.68
C GLU A 54 45.66 -8.76 -39.51
N GLU A 55 44.49 -9.21 -39.06
CA GLU A 55 44.17 -10.62 -38.89
C GLU A 55 44.21 -11.40 -40.23
N ARG A 56 43.67 -10.83 -41.31
CA ARG A 56 43.80 -11.41 -42.66
C ARG A 56 45.25 -11.48 -43.11
N PHE A 57 45.97 -10.36 -43.03
CA PHE A 57 47.37 -10.23 -43.47
C PHE A 57 48.28 -11.27 -42.82
N TYR A 58 48.13 -11.50 -41.52
CA TYR A 58 48.94 -12.46 -40.77
C TYR A 58 48.47 -13.90 -40.97
N THR A 59 47.16 -14.14 -41.03
CA THR A 59 46.60 -15.49 -41.25
C THR A 59 46.95 -16.02 -42.64
N GLU A 60 46.85 -15.20 -43.69
CA GLU A 60 47.25 -15.57 -45.06
C GLU A 60 48.74 -15.93 -45.16
N ARG A 61 49.58 -15.36 -44.29
CA ARG A 61 51.01 -15.66 -44.19
C ARG A 61 51.32 -16.82 -43.22
N GLY A 62 50.30 -17.51 -42.71
CA GLY A 62 50.44 -18.68 -41.85
C GLY A 62 50.78 -18.38 -40.39
N TYR A 63 50.67 -17.14 -39.93
CA TYR A 63 50.84 -16.79 -38.52
C TYR A 63 49.56 -17.10 -37.72
N VAL A 64 49.73 -17.33 -36.41
CA VAL A 64 48.64 -17.63 -35.48
C VAL A 64 48.55 -16.55 -34.40
N LYS A 65 47.34 -16.06 -34.15
CA LYS A 65 47.04 -15.10 -33.08
C LYS A 65 47.33 -15.72 -31.71
N TYR A 66 48.26 -15.14 -30.96
CA TYR A 66 48.68 -15.61 -29.64
C TYR A 66 48.49 -14.54 -28.58
N ILE A 67 47.72 -14.85 -27.52
CA ILE A 67 47.54 -13.96 -26.38
C ILE A 67 48.62 -14.28 -25.33
N ASN A 68 49.45 -13.29 -25.02
CA ASN A 68 50.50 -13.45 -24.02
C ASN A 68 49.94 -13.43 -22.59
N HIS A 69 50.80 -13.70 -21.61
CA HIS A 69 50.40 -13.77 -20.20
C HIS A 69 49.99 -12.41 -19.58
N ARG A 70 50.19 -11.31 -20.32
CA ARG A 70 49.78 -9.94 -19.94
C ARG A 70 48.51 -9.49 -20.69
N GLY A 71 47.94 -10.33 -21.54
CA GLY A 71 46.74 -10.02 -22.34
C GLY A 71 47.02 -9.29 -23.65
N GLY A 72 48.28 -9.07 -24.03
CA GLY A 72 48.64 -8.50 -25.33
C GLY A 72 48.56 -9.53 -26.46
N VAL A 73 48.14 -9.07 -27.64
CA VAL A 73 48.07 -9.89 -28.87
C VAL A 73 49.42 -9.85 -29.58
N GLU A 74 49.96 -11.03 -29.89
CA GLU A 74 51.18 -11.23 -30.68
C GLU A 74 50.85 -12.19 -31.85
N TRP A 75 51.38 -11.92 -33.04
CA TRP A 75 51.30 -12.83 -34.19
C TRP A 75 52.59 -13.65 -34.27
N LEU A 76 52.47 -14.98 -34.19
CA LEU A 76 53.61 -15.89 -34.11
C LEU A 76 53.49 -16.99 -35.15
N THR A 77 54.61 -17.58 -35.56
CA THR A 77 54.55 -18.76 -36.41
C THR A 77 54.03 -19.97 -35.62
N PRO A 78 53.43 -20.99 -36.27
CA PRO A 78 52.95 -22.19 -35.58
C PRO A 78 54.05 -22.89 -34.76
N GLU A 79 55.29 -22.88 -35.28
CA GLU A 79 56.46 -23.43 -34.58
C GLU A 79 56.80 -22.67 -33.30
N GLU A 80 56.78 -21.33 -33.34
CA GLU A 80 57.02 -20.49 -32.16
C GLU A 80 55.93 -20.69 -31.09
N VAL A 81 54.68 -20.85 -31.51
CA VAL A 81 53.57 -21.16 -30.60
C VAL A 81 53.81 -22.49 -29.90
N GLU A 82 54.23 -23.53 -30.64
CA GLU A 82 54.54 -24.84 -30.06
C GLU A 82 55.77 -24.80 -29.16
N GLN A 83 56.83 -24.10 -29.54
CA GLN A 83 57.99 -23.90 -28.66
C GLN A 83 57.60 -23.20 -27.35
N ARG A 84 56.72 -22.20 -27.40
CA ARG A 84 56.19 -21.54 -26.19
C ARG A 84 55.32 -22.47 -25.34
N LYS A 85 54.51 -23.33 -25.96
CA LYS A 85 53.72 -24.36 -25.25
C LYS A 85 54.64 -25.40 -24.59
N GLN A 86 55.68 -25.86 -25.29
CA GLN A 86 56.66 -26.80 -24.77
C GLN A 86 57.46 -26.20 -23.60
N ARG A 87 57.92 -24.94 -23.72
CA ARG A 87 58.55 -24.19 -22.61
C ARG A 87 57.62 -24.01 -21.40
N ARG A 88 56.30 -23.88 -21.62
CA ARG A 88 55.30 -23.85 -20.53
C ARG A 88 55.12 -25.23 -19.89
N LYS A 89 55.11 -26.30 -20.67
CA LYS A 89 54.99 -27.69 -20.19
C LYS A 89 56.24 -28.16 -19.42
N SER A 90 57.44 -27.77 -19.85
CA SER A 90 58.71 -28.14 -19.20
C SER A 90 59.00 -27.35 -17.92
N ARG A 91 58.30 -26.24 -17.67
CA ARG A 91 58.36 -25.51 -16.41
C ARG A 91 57.69 -26.31 -15.29
N LYS A 92 58.50 -26.99 -14.46
CA LYS A 92 58.03 -27.59 -13.20
C LYS A 92 57.26 -26.52 -12.38
N PRO A 93 56.06 -26.82 -11.86
CA PRO A 93 55.34 -25.87 -11.03
C PRO A 93 56.19 -25.54 -9.80
N SER A 94 56.47 -24.25 -9.58
CA SER A 94 57.20 -23.83 -8.39
C SER A 94 56.46 -24.28 -7.13
N SER A 95 57.19 -24.63 -6.07
CA SER A 95 56.64 -25.06 -4.77
C SER A 95 55.55 -24.12 -4.22
N ARG A 96 55.65 -22.82 -4.54
CA ARG A 96 54.63 -21.79 -4.23
C ARG A 96 53.29 -21.99 -4.97
N ARG A 97 53.28 -22.51 -6.21
CA ARG A 97 52.05 -22.78 -6.99
C ARG A 97 51.28 -24.00 -6.48
N ALA A 98 51.97 -25.05 -6.03
CA ALA A 98 51.34 -26.22 -5.42
C ALA A 98 50.61 -25.87 -4.11
N ALA A 99 51.23 -25.03 -3.26
CA ALA A 99 50.61 -24.49 -2.05
C ALA A 99 49.40 -23.60 -2.36
N ARG A 100 49.46 -22.77 -3.41
CA ARG A 100 48.34 -21.93 -3.86
C ARG A 100 47.14 -22.74 -4.36
N LYS A 101 47.38 -23.89 -5.02
CA LYS A 101 46.32 -24.79 -5.51
C LYS A 101 45.57 -25.45 -4.35
N LYS A 102 46.29 -25.90 -3.31
CA LYS A 102 45.67 -26.43 -2.07
C LYS A 102 44.84 -25.37 -1.33
N ARG A 103 45.32 -24.12 -1.24
CA ARG A 103 44.55 -23.00 -0.67
C ARG A 103 43.28 -22.68 -1.47
N LYS A 104 43.36 -22.68 -2.81
CA LYS A 104 42.17 -22.47 -3.66
C LYS A 104 41.14 -23.58 -3.50
N VAL A 105 41.56 -24.85 -3.45
CA VAL A 105 40.64 -25.98 -3.23
C VAL A 105 39.94 -25.86 -1.86
N LEU A 106 40.70 -25.54 -0.80
CA LEU A 106 40.12 -25.32 0.53
C LEU A 106 39.11 -24.15 0.53
N GLN A 107 39.41 -23.08 -0.20
CA GLN A 107 38.50 -21.93 -0.33
C GLN A 107 37.24 -22.24 -1.15
N TRP A 108 37.33 -23.11 -2.16
CA TRP A 108 36.16 -23.64 -2.87
C TRP A 108 35.26 -24.48 -1.97
N VAL A 109 35.84 -25.30 -1.07
CA VAL A 109 35.07 -26.10 -0.10
C VAL A 109 34.35 -25.21 0.91
N ILE A 110 35.02 -24.18 1.43
CA ILE A 110 34.42 -23.21 2.37
C ILE A 110 33.28 -22.44 1.70
N ASN A 111 33.49 -21.92 0.48
CA ASN A 111 32.45 -21.19 -0.25
C ASN A 111 31.27 -22.08 -0.63
N GLY A 112 31.52 -23.33 -1.03
CA GLY A 112 30.48 -24.32 -1.30
C GLY A 112 29.66 -24.65 -0.05
N GLY A 113 30.31 -24.80 1.11
CA GLY A 113 29.64 -24.98 2.39
C GLY A 113 28.76 -23.79 2.79
N ILE A 114 29.22 -22.56 2.58
CA ILE A 114 28.43 -21.34 2.86
C ILE A 114 27.20 -21.27 1.95
N VAL A 115 27.34 -21.56 0.65
CA VAL A 115 26.21 -21.57 -0.29
C VAL A 115 25.22 -22.67 0.10
N PHE A 116 25.71 -23.84 0.53
CA PHE A 116 24.86 -24.92 0.99
C PHE A 116 24.10 -24.57 2.28
N ILE A 117 24.77 -23.93 3.25
CA ILE A 117 24.13 -23.43 4.48
C ILE A 117 23.13 -22.32 4.15
N ALA A 118 23.45 -21.39 3.25
CA ALA A 118 22.54 -20.34 2.82
C ALA A 118 21.31 -20.92 2.10
N LEU A 119 21.49 -21.92 1.24
CA LEU A 119 20.39 -22.61 0.56
C LEU A 119 19.57 -23.43 1.56
N PHE A 120 20.22 -24.13 2.49
CA PHE A 120 19.55 -24.92 3.52
C PHE A 120 18.76 -24.02 4.48
N THR A 121 19.35 -22.93 4.95
CA THR A 121 18.65 -21.92 5.77
C THR A 121 17.55 -21.26 4.97
N PHE A 122 17.73 -20.93 3.70
CA PHE A 122 16.67 -20.40 2.85
C PHE A 122 15.52 -21.39 2.67
N LEU A 123 15.80 -22.66 2.38
CA LEU A 123 14.79 -23.72 2.26
C LEU A 123 14.12 -24.03 3.61
N PHE A 124 14.88 -24.02 4.70
CA PHE A 124 14.38 -24.16 6.06
C PHE A 124 13.47 -22.99 6.40
N PHE A 125 13.88 -21.75 6.13
CA PHE A 125 13.06 -20.57 6.34
C PHE A 125 11.84 -20.54 5.42
N TYR A 126 11.96 -20.97 4.17
CA TYR A 126 10.84 -21.08 3.23
C TYR A 126 9.81 -22.13 3.68
N LYS A 127 10.28 -23.25 4.27
CA LYS A 127 9.41 -24.33 4.78
C LYS A 127 8.83 -24.04 6.17
N PHE A 128 9.58 -23.38 7.05
CA PHE A 128 9.19 -23.13 8.46
C PHE A 128 8.64 -21.72 8.73
N TYR A 129 8.96 -20.73 7.91
CA TYR A 129 8.39 -19.39 7.96
C TYR A 129 7.66 -19.10 6.64
N PRO A 130 6.52 -19.76 6.37
CA PRO A 130 5.65 -19.31 5.29
C PRO A 130 5.39 -17.82 5.52
N ALA A 131 5.48 -17.02 4.45
CA ALA A 131 5.13 -15.60 4.51
C ALA A 131 3.83 -15.48 5.32
N LYS A 132 3.82 -14.63 6.37
CA LYS A 132 2.61 -14.31 7.13
C LYS A 132 1.62 -13.66 6.17
N GLY A 133 0.96 -14.47 5.35
CA GLY A 133 -0.14 -14.05 4.52
C GLY A 133 -1.17 -13.47 5.47
N LYS A 134 -1.59 -12.22 5.20
CA LYS A 134 -2.64 -11.57 5.98
C LYS A 134 -3.76 -12.58 6.14
N SER A 135 -4.01 -13.05 7.36
CA SER A 135 -5.08 -13.99 7.62
C SER A 135 -6.37 -13.23 7.38
N VAL A 136 -6.93 -13.36 6.18
CA VAL A 136 -8.15 -12.67 5.78
C VAL A 136 -9.22 -13.70 5.42
N GLY A 137 -10.47 -13.32 5.57
CA GLY A 137 -11.64 -14.08 5.14
C GLY A 137 -12.59 -13.20 4.35
N THR A 138 -13.78 -13.74 4.12
CA THR A 138 -14.85 -13.10 3.34
C THR A 138 -16.10 -13.00 4.19
N VAL A 139 -16.84 -11.90 4.06
CA VAL A 139 -18.12 -11.71 4.75
C VAL A 139 -19.21 -11.46 3.71
N VAL A 140 -20.25 -12.28 3.72
CA VAL A 140 -21.46 -12.11 2.91
C VAL A 140 -22.51 -11.43 3.78
N VAL A 141 -22.99 -10.27 3.35
CA VAL A 141 -23.99 -9.48 4.08
C VAL A 141 -25.28 -9.49 3.27
N GLN A 142 -26.34 -10.04 3.85
CA GLN A 142 -27.65 -10.18 3.22
C GLN A 142 -28.72 -9.42 4.00
N SER A 143 -29.70 -8.89 3.27
CA SER A 143 -30.96 -8.40 3.82
C SER A 143 -32.13 -8.80 2.94
N ASP A 144 -33.32 -8.91 3.53
CA ASP A 144 -34.59 -9.09 2.82
C ASP A 144 -34.95 -7.91 1.90
N VAL A 145 -34.54 -6.68 2.25
CA VAL A 145 -34.64 -5.49 1.40
C VAL A 145 -33.26 -5.07 0.89
N PRO A 146 -33.02 -4.98 -0.43
CA PRO A 146 -31.72 -4.60 -0.99
C PRO A 146 -31.42 -3.10 -0.83
N GLY A 147 -30.16 -2.72 -0.96
CA GLY A 147 -29.70 -1.34 -0.95
C GLY A 147 -29.55 -0.72 0.44
N ALA A 148 -29.24 -1.51 1.48
CA ALA A 148 -28.85 -0.98 2.78
C ALA A 148 -27.34 -0.74 2.83
N ARG A 149 -26.90 0.39 3.37
CA ARG A 149 -25.48 0.70 3.62
C ARG A 149 -24.90 -0.30 4.61
N ILE A 150 -23.67 -0.77 4.37
CA ILE A 150 -23.01 -1.78 5.22
C ILE A 150 -21.92 -1.11 6.07
N PHE A 151 -21.90 -1.43 7.35
CA PHE A 151 -20.90 -0.96 8.32
C PHE A 151 -20.16 -2.16 8.93
N ILE A 152 -18.82 -2.06 9.00
CA ILE A 152 -17.95 -3.04 9.64
C ILE A 152 -17.20 -2.36 10.77
N ASP A 153 -17.36 -2.86 11.99
CA ASP A 153 -16.77 -2.27 13.22
C ASP A 153 -17.11 -0.78 13.38
N GLY A 154 -18.31 -0.38 12.94
CA GLY A 154 -18.80 1.00 12.98
C GLY A 154 -18.35 1.89 11.81
N ILE A 155 -17.56 1.38 10.87
CA ILE A 155 -17.07 2.14 9.71
C ILE A 155 -17.93 1.82 8.49
N GLU A 156 -18.49 2.86 7.84
CA GLU A 156 -19.27 2.72 6.61
C GLU A 156 -18.38 2.22 5.46
N THR A 157 -18.88 1.22 4.73
CA THR A 157 -18.25 0.71 3.52
C THR A 157 -18.92 1.31 2.29
N PRO A 158 -18.23 1.40 1.12
CA PRO A 158 -18.85 1.90 -0.12
C PRO A 158 -19.79 0.87 -0.77
N ARG A 159 -20.32 -0.08 -0.01
CA ARG A 159 -21.05 -1.26 -0.47
C ARG A 159 -22.45 -1.30 0.13
N PHE A 160 -23.38 -1.96 -0.58
CA PHE A 160 -24.79 -2.04 -0.20
C PHE A 160 -25.30 -3.47 -0.25
N THR A 161 -26.24 -3.84 0.62
CA THR A 161 -26.78 -5.20 0.66
C THR A 161 -27.62 -5.56 -0.59
N PRO A 162 -27.67 -6.85 -0.99
CA PRO A 162 -26.74 -7.90 -0.58
C PRO A 162 -25.36 -7.71 -1.24
N ASP A 163 -24.27 -7.94 -0.51
CA ASP A 163 -22.91 -7.91 -1.08
C ASP A 163 -21.97 -8.89 -0.37
N THR A 164 -20.88 -9.25 -1.07
CA THR A 164 -19.79 -10.08 -0.57
C THR A 164 -18.52 -9.24 -0.44
N ILE A 165 -18.05 -9.09 0.80
CA ILE A 165 -16.90 -8.25 1.15
C ILE A 165 -15.68 -9.15 1.37
N PRO A 166 -14.72 -9.20 0.43
CA PRO A 166 -13.50 -9.99 0.58
C PRO A 166 -12.47 -9.26 1.44
N ASN A 167 -11.41 -9.97 1.82
CA ASN A 167 -10.21 -9.43 2.47
C ASN A 167 -10.44 -8.82 3.87
N ILE A 168 -11.46 -9.28 4.60
CA ILE A 168 -11.69 -8.91 6.00
C ILE A 168 -10.65 -9.62 6.87
N LYS A 169 -9.98 -8.87 7.76
CA LYS A 169 -8.97 -9.43 8.67
C LYS A 169 -9.59 -10.58 9.49
N ALA A 170 -8.82 -11.60 9.79
CA ALA A 170 -9.26 -12.66 10.70
C ALA A 170 -9.34 -12.11 12.12
N GLY A 171 -10.44 -12.37 12.81
CA GLY A 171 -10.75 -11.77 14.10
C GLY A 171 -12.25 -11.68 14.34
N ILE A 172 -12.62 -11.04 15.46
CA ILE A 172 -14.00 -10.71 15.77
C ILE A 172 -14.34 -9.40 15.07
N HIS A 173 -15.45 -9.37 14.36
CA HIS A 173 -15.98 -8.19 13.69
C HIS A 173 -17.46 -8.00 14.03
N TYR A 174 -17.90 -6.75 14.02
CA TYR A 174 -19.29 -6.35 14.22
C TYR A 174 -19.85 -5.79 12.91
N ILE A 175 -20.88 -6.44 12.39
CA ILE A 175 -21.55 -6.03 11.15
C ILE A 175 -22.88 -5.37 11.50
N SER A 176 -23.15 -4.22 10.93
CA SER A 176 -24.46 -3.57 10.99
C SER A 176 -24.80 -3.00 9.62
N ILE A 177 -26.07 -2.73 9.38
CA ILE A 177 -26.54 -2.12 8.13
C ILE A 177 -27.48 -0.97 8.43
N TYR A 178 -27.66 -0.07 7.48
CA TYR A 178 -28.60 1.06 7.59
C TYR A 178 -29.34 1.27 6.28
N LYS A 179 -30.66 1.50 6.35
CA LYS A 179 -31.46 1.90 5.20
C LYS A 179 -32.49 2.92 5.66
N GLU A 180 -32.55 4.05 4.97
CA GLU A 180 -33.49 5.12 5.26
C GLU A 180 -34.94 4.62 5.15
N GLY A 181 -35.77 4.92 6.15
CA GLY A 181 -37.16 4.49 6.22
C GLY A 181 -37.37 3.02 6.58
N PHE A 182 -36.35 2.31 7.07
CA PHE A 182 -36.48 0.92 7.51
C PHE A 182 -35.96 0.73 8.93
N ALA A 183 -36.70 -0.05 9.72
CA ALA A 183 -36.20 -0.58 10.98
C ALA A 183 -35.49 -1.92 10.74
N ILE A 184 -34.34 -2.12 11.40
CA ILE A 184 -33.43 -3.24 11.16
C ILE A 184 -33.37 -4.18 12.36
N TRP A 185 -33.42 -5.49 12.09
CA TRP A 185 -33.20 -6.52 13.09
C TRP A 185 -32.36 -7.68 12.53
N PRO A 186 -31.35 -8.19 13.27
CA PRO A 186 -30.77 -7.61 14.47
C PRO A 186 -30.03 -6.28 14.16
N PRO A 187 -29.86 -5.35 15.12
CA PRO A 187 -29.18 -4.08 14.85
C PRO A 187 -27.67 -4.26 14.57
N VAL A 188 -27.05 -5.27 15.17
CA VAL A 188 -25.63 -5.61 14.97
C VAL A 188 -25.44 -7.12 15.11
N VAL A 189 -24.55 -7.68 14.29
CA VAL A 189 -24.17 -9.09 14.31
C VAL A 189 -22.69 -9.20 14.57
N ARG A 190 -22.33 -9.93 15.65
CA ARG A 190 -20.93 -10.26 15.96
C ARG A 190 -20.53 -11.55 15.24
N ILE A 191 -19.50 -11.49 14.41
CA ILE A 191 -18.96 -12.65 13.69
C ILE A 191 -17.49 -12.88 13.99
N ALA A 192 -17.05 -14.13 13.89
CA ALA A 192 -15.63 -14.50 13.93
C ALA A 192 -15.17 -14.88 12.52
N VAL A 193 -14.35 -14.02 11.91
CA VAL A 193 -13.78 -14.23 10.57
C VAL A 193 -12.49 -15.04 10.69
N GLY A 194 -12.41 -16.15 9.96
CA GLY A 194 -11.24 -17.01 9.91
C GLY A 194 -10.47 -16.87 8.60
N LYS A 195 -9.20 -17.31 8.58
CA LYS A 195 -8.37 -17.34 7.36
C LYS A 195 -9.05 -18.19 6.28
N ASN A 196 -9.24 -17.60 5.10
CA ASN A 196 -9.90 -18.18 3.93
C ASN A 196 -11.30 -18.76 4.22
N LYS A 197 -11.97 -18.27 5.27
CA LYS A 197 -13.35 -18.67 5.60
C LYS A 197 -14.31 -17.59 5.14
N THR A 198 -15.49 -18.03 4.72
CA THR A 198 -16.62 -17.14 4.40
C THR A 198 -17.61 -17.20 5.56
N GLN A 199 -17.99 -16.03 6.07
CA GLN A 199 -19.07 -15.89 7.04
C GLN A 199 -20.26 -15.20 6.41
N SER A 200 -21.47 -15.67 6.70
CA SER A 200 -22.71 -15.05 6.22
C SER A 200 -23.47 -14.43 7.37
N VAL A 201 -23.98 -13.21 7.17
CA VAL A 201 -24.89 -12.53 8.10
C VAL A 201 -26.15 -12.10 7.37
N GLN A 202 -27.28 -12.19 8.06
CA GLN A 202 -28.58 -11.86 7.50
C GLN A 202 -29.30 -10.86 8.42
N PHE A 203 -29.92 -9.87 7.79
CA PHE A 203 -30.71 -8.83 8.43
C PHE A 203 -32.13 -8.82 7.87
N GLN A 204 -33.08 -8.40 8.70
CA GLN A 204 -34.47 -8.16 8.34
C GLN A 204 -34.76 -6.68 8.45
N LEU A 205 -35.32 -6.11 7.39
CA LEU A 205 -35.71 -4.72 7.27
C LEU A 205 -37.22 -4.65 7.17
N LYS A 206 -37.84 -4.01 8.16
CA LYS A 206 -39.26 -3.70 8.13
C LYS A 206 -39.43 -2.28 7.66
N ASN A 207 -40.24 -2.11 6.61
CA ASN A 207 -40.58 -0.79 6.10
C ASN A 207 -41.22 0.00 7.24
N ALA A 208 -40.55 1.07 7.63
CA ALA A 208 -41.00 1.98 8.66
C ALA A 208 -41.81 3.13 8.07
N ALA A 209 -42.63 2.84 7.06
CA ALA A 209 -43.70 3.71 6.57
C ALA A 209 -44.61 4.24 7.69
N GLN A 210 -44.53 3.57 8.85
CA GLN A 210 -45.07 4.02 10.11
C GLN A 210 -43.96 4.70 10.92
N MET A 211 -44.11 6.00 11.14
CA MET A 211 -43.30 6.77 12.07
C MET A 211 -43.96 6.74 13.45
N GLY A 212 -43.16 6.85 14.50
CA GLY A 212 -43.61 7.06 15.86
C GLY A 212 -42.83 8.21 16.49
N THR A 213 -43.54 8.97 17.32
CA THR A 213 -42.95 10.09 18.05
C THR A 213 -42.13 9.58 19.23
N VAL A 214 -40.94 10.13 19.42
CA VAL A 214 -40.15 9.95 20.64
C VAL A 214 -40.00 11.27 21.35
N MET A 215 -40.27 11.30 22.64
CA MET A 215 -40.11 12.46 23.49
C MET A 215 -38.94 12.26 24.45
N ILE A 216 -37.97 13.16 24.39
CA ILE A 216 -36.81 13.19 25.28
C ILE A 216 -37.12 14.07 26.47
N ARG A 217 -37.07 13.51 27.68
CA ARG A 217 -37.15 14.27 28.92
C ARG A 217 -35.78 14.36 29.55
N THR A 218 -35.35 15.58 29.81
CA THR A 218 -34.07 15.86 30.46
C THR A 218 -34.13 17.14 31.27
N ASN A 219 -33.22 17.26 32.23
CA ASN A 219 -33.09 18.40 33.14
C ASN A 219 -32.36 19.60 32.50
N VAL A 220 -31.73 19.44 31.33
CA VAL A 220 -30.93 20.50 30.66
C VAL A 220 -31.32 20.65 29.19
N SER A 221 -31.40 21.87 28.67
CA SER A 221 -31.69 22.16 27.25
C SER A 221 -30.42 22.30 26.41
N GLY A 222 -30.54 22.32 25.08
CA GLY A 222 -29.40 22.56 24.15
C GLY A 222 -28.39 21.41 24.13
N TYR A 223 -28.87 20.20 23.87
CA TYR A 223 -28.11 18.97 23.69
C TYR A 223 -28.23 18.48 22.24
N SER A 224 -27.29 17.69 21.76
CA SER A 224 -27.38 17.01 20.47
C SER A 224 -27.94 15.60 20.66
N VAL A 225 -28.80 15.16 19.73
CA VAL A 225 -29.40 13.82 19.77
C VAL A 225 -28.75 12.95 18.70
N PHE A 226 -28.37 11.73 19.08
CA PHE A 226 -27.89 10.69 18.18
C PHE A 226 -28.84 9.50 18.25
N VAL A 227 -29.26 9.03 17.09
CA VAL A 227 -30.11 7.85 16.94
C VAL A 227 -29.37 6.82 16.12
N ASP A 228 -29.15 5.64 16.70
CA ASP A 228 -28.36 4.56 16.11
C ASP A 228 -26.96 5.01 15.68
N GLY A 229 -26.39 5.96 16.43
CA GLY A 229 -25.07 6.55 16.19
C GLY A 229 -25.06 7.72 15.19
N ILE A 230 -26.19 8.05 14.56
CA ILE A 230 -26.29 9.11 13.56
C ILE A 230 -26.87 10.38 14.22
N PRO A 231 -26.27 11.57 14.04
CA PRO A 231 -26.84 12.81 14.56
C PRO A 231 -28.20 13.08 13.91
N GLN A 232 -29.21 13.37 14.73
CA GLN A 232 -30.57 13.65 14.28
C GLN A 232 -31.02 15.04 14.72
N ALA A 233 -31.74 15.71 13.81
CA ALA A 233 -32.47 16.92 14.17
C ALA A 233 -33.69 16.56 15.02
N TYR A 234 -34.09 17.48 15.90
CA TYR A 234 -35.26 17.33 16.75
C TYR A 234 -35.94 18.69 16.91
N THR A 235 -37.25 18.67 17.15
CA THR A 235 -38.06 19.87 17.34
C THR A 235 -38.54 19.91 18.77
N GLY A 236 -38.15 20.96 19.52
CA GLY A 236 -38.44 21.06 20.95
C GLY A 236 -37.72 19.96 21.72
N ASN A 237 -38.46 18.94 22.19
CA ASN A 237 -37.93 17.75 22.86
C ASN A 237 -38.40 16.45 22.16
N THR A 238 -38.87 16.55 20.92
CA THR A 238 -39.47 15.44 20.18
C THR A 238 -38.76 15.18 18.87
N LEU A 239 -38.68 13.92 18.47
CA LEU A 239 -38.21 13.49 17.17
C LEU A 239 -39.13 12.39 16.61
N GLU A 240 -39.32 12.40 15.29
CA GLU A 240 -40.04 11.36 14.57
C GLU A 240 -39.06 10.30 14.12
N LEU A 241 -39.33 9.05 14.53
CA LEU A 241 -38.49 7.92 14.18
C LEU A 241 -39.31 6.83 13.49
N PRO A 242 -38.70 6.08 12.57
CA PRO A 242 -39.18 4.76 12.16
C PRO A 242 -39.72 3.93 13.33
N VAL A 243 -40.85 3.26 13.14
CA VAL A 243 -41.30 2.24 14.10
C VAL A 243 -40.31 1.09 14.13
N GLY A 244 -39.78 0.78 15.31
CA GLY A 244 -38.70 -0.20 15.46
C GLY A 244 -37.84 0.01 16.69
N TYR A 245 -36.79 -0.80 16.81
CA TYR A 245 -35.81 -0.65 17.89
C TYR A 245 -34.80 0.43 17.53
N HIS A 246 -34.62 1.41 18.42
CA HIS A 246 -33.66 2.49 18.26
C HIS A 246 -32.79 2.64 19.51
N THR A 247 -31.55 3.03 19.31
CA THR A 247 -30.62 3.42 20.37
C THR A 247 -30.47 4.93 20.36
N ILE A 248 -30.87 5.58 21.45
CA ILE A 248 -30.84 7.03 21.60
C ILE A 248 -29.71 7.39 22.56
N MET A 249 -28.94 8.40 22.18
CA MET A 249 -27.91 9.02 23.00
C MET A 249 -28.08 10.54 22.89
N ILE A 250 -27.90 11.24 24.00
CA ILE A 250 -27.84 12.71 24.01
C ILE A 250 -26.47 13.18 24.48
N ILE A 251 -25.94 14.22 23.84
CA ILE A 251 -24.62 14.77 24.15
C ILE A 251 -24.74 16.26 24.37
N LYS A 252 -24.19 16.77 25.46
CA LYS A 252 -24.03 18.20 25.71
C LYS A 252 -22.62 18.46 26.21
N LYS A 253 -21.95 19.47 25.63
CA LYS A 253 -20.59 19.84 26.03
C LYS A 253 -20.56 20.19 27.52
N GLY A 254 -19.65 19.54 28.27
CA GLY A 254 -19.48 19.74 29.71
C GLY A 254 -20.48 18.98 30.59
N TYR A 255 -21.25 18.05 30.04
CA TYR A 255 -22.20 17.24 30.80
C TYR A 255 -22.03 15.76 30.48
N LEU A 256 -22.27 14.90 31.47
CA LEU A 256 -22.41 13.46 31.30
C LEU A 256 -23.88 13.08 31.38
N ALA A 257 -24.37 12.34 30.37
CA ALA A 257 -25.72 11.81 30.36
C ALA A 257 -25.78 10.51 31.17
N SER A 258 -26.74 10.41 32.09
CA SER A 258 -27.08 9.21 32.84
C SER A 258 -28.52 8.80 32.52
N PRO A 259 -28.74 7.63 31.90
CA PRO A 259 -27.72 6.73 31.35
C PRO A 259 -27.06 7.30 30.07
N ASN A 260 -25.90 6.77 29.69
CA ASN A 260 -25.17 7.21 28.50
C ASN A 260 -25.96 6.99 27.20
N TYR A 261 -26.82 5.97 27.15
CA TYR A 261 -27.73 5.67 26.05
C TYR A 261 -28.98 4.93 26.54
N ARG A 262 -30.04 4.94 25.74
CA ARG A 262 -31.27 4.16 25.95
C ARG A 262 -31.62 3.41 24.68
N ARG A 263 -31.90 2.11 24.82
CA ARG A 263 -32.51 1.33 23.74
C ARG A 263 -34.02 1.30 23.95
N ILE A 264 -34.78 1.67 22.92
CA ILE A 264 -36.23 1.75 22.97
C ILE A 264 -36.86 1.03 21.79
N LEU A 265 -38.13 0.67 21.94
CA LEU A 265 -39.02 0.27 20.85
C LEU A 265 -39.98 1.42 20.57
N VAL A 266 -39.94 1.95 19.35
CA VAL A 266 -40.83 3.01 18.84
C VAL A 266 -42.04 2.34 18.19
N THR A 267 -43.23 2.84 18.46
CA THR A 267 -44.53 2.34 17.95
C THR A 267 -45.39 3.52 17.47
N THR A 268 -46.39 3.27 16.61
CA THR A 268 -47.30 4.31 16.07
C THR A 268 -48.35 4.83 17.04
N SER A 269 -48.62 4.10 18.13
CA SER A 269 -49.80 4.35 18.96
C SER A 269 -49.65 5.55 19.89
N GLN A 270 -48.51 5.66 20.57
CA GLN A 270 -48.25 6.70 21.58
C GLN A 270 -46.80 7.15 21.55
N PRO A 271 -46.51 8.42 21.87
CA PRO A 271 -45.16 8.91 21.97
C PRO A 271 -44.34 8.10 22.97
N LYS A 272 -43.19 7.56 22.54
CA LYS A 272 -42.28 6.86 23.44
C LYS A 272 -41.46 7.89 24.21
N VAL A 273 -41.64 7.93 25.53
CA VAL A 273 -40.86 8.84 26.37
C VAL A 273 -39.56 8.20 26.82
N VAL A 274 -38.47 8.96 26.75
CA VAL A 274 -37.11 8.53 27.11
C VAL A 274 -36.48 9.57 28.03
N ASP A 275 -36.10 9.11 29.21
CA ASP A 275 -35.55 9.97 30.26
C ASP A 275 -34.01 9.90 30.30
N PHE A 276 -33.39 11.08 30.34
CA PHE A 276 -31.96 11.28 30.53
C PHE A 276 -31.70 12.39 31.56
N THR A 277 -30.80 12.13 32.51
CA THR A 277 -30.31 13.17 33.44
C THR A 277 -28.91 13.57 33.01
N LEU A 278 -28.68 14.86 32.74
CA LEU A 278 -27.38 15.43 32.42
C LEU A 278 -26.79 16.03 33.70
N GLU A 279 -25.65 15.51 34.12
CA GLU A 279 -24.90 16.03 35.27
C GLU A 279 -23.68 16.82 34.78
N PRO A 280 -23.36 17.99 35.38
CA PRO A 280 -22.13 18.72 35.07
C PRO A 280 -20.92 17.81 35.24
N ALA A 281 -20.08 17.78 34.21
CA ALA A 281 -18.81 17.07 34.25
C ALA A 281 -17.75 18.06 34.75
N ASP A 282 -17.64 18.21 36.08
CA ASP A 282 -16.75 19.20 36.70
C ASP A 282 -15.26 18.86 36.58
N GLU A 283 -14.89 17.66 36.12
CA GLU A 283 -13.49 17.24 36.00
C GLU A 283 -13.17 16.46 34.73
N ILE A 284 -11.92 16.61 34.31
CA ILE A 284 -11.31 16.04 33.10
C ILE A 284 -11.36 14.52 33.20
N ALA A 285 -12.33 13.89 32.54
CA ALA A 285 -12.36 12.44 32.40
C ALA A 285 -11.15 11.97 31.57
N SER A 286 -10.29 11.15 32.15
CA SER A 286 -9.16 10.55 31.42
C SER A 286 -9.64 9.33 30.62
N ILE A 287 -9.49 9.38 29.30
CA ILE A 287 -9.68 8.21 28.43
C ILE A 287 -8.33 7.49 28.29
N ARG A 288 -8.26 6.23 28.73
CA ARG A 288 -7.09 5.37 28.52
C ARG A 288 -7.35 4.42 27.34
N VAL A 289 -6.62 4.61 26.25
CA VAL A 289 -6.70 3.78 25.05
C VAL A 289 -5.53 2.79 25.02
N PHE A 290 -5.81 1.51 24.83
CA PHE A 290 -4.79 0.48 24.63
C PHE A 290 -4.84 -0.02 23.18
N SER A 291 -3.68 -0.05 22.51
CA SER A 291 -3.55 -0.63 21.18
C SER A 291 -2.42 -1.65 21.15
N SER A 292 -2.67 -2.78 20.49
CA SER A 292 -1.66 -3.83 20.23
C SER A 292 -0.92 -3.61 18.91
N GLN A 293 -1.26 -2.58 18.13
CA GLN A 293 -0.60 -2.22 16.87
C GLN A 293 0.46 -1.14 17.13
N ARG A 294 1.64 -1.27 16.50
CA ARG A 294 2.77 -0.35 16.70
C ARG A 294 2.52 1.09 16.24
N ASP A 295 1.49 1.33 15.42
CA ASP A 295 1.25 2.62 14.74
C ASP A 295 -0.21 3.09 14.85
N ALA A 296 -0.92 2.73 15.93
CA ALA A 296 -2.30 3.17 16.09
C ALA A 296 -2.38 4.67 16.40
N ALA A 297 -3.14 5.39 15.59
CA ALA A 297 -3.50 6.79 15.81
C ALA A 297 -4.80 6.86 16.62
N VAL A 298 -4.83 7.69 17.65
CA VAL A 298 -6.05 8.01 18.38
C VAL A 298 -6.59 9.31 17.83
N TYR A 299 -7.87 9.33 17.52
CA TYR A 299 -8.59 10.54 17.13
C TYR A 299 -9.66 10.79 18.18
N ILE A 300 -9.66 11.97 18.79
CA ILE A 300 -10.72 12.41 19.70
C ILE A 300 -11.46 13.55 18.99
N ASN A 301 -12.77 13.40 18.79
CA ASN A 301 -13.62 14.36 18.07
C ASN A 301 -13.10 14.68 16.64
N GLY A 302 -12.58 13.66 15.94
CA GLY A 302 -12.07 13.81 14.56
C GLY A 302 -10.71 14.52 14.46
N LYS A 303 -10.10 14.91 15.58
CA LYS A 303 -8.77 15.52 15.62
C LYS A 303 -7.74 14.49 16.10
N TYR A 304 -6.60 14.44 15.41
CA TYR A 304 -5.45 13.62 15.83
C TYR A 304 -4.98 14.11 17.22
N THR A 305 -4.87 13.18 18.17
CA THR A 305 -4.41 13.47 19.54
C THR A 305 -3.12 12.75 19.87
#